data_AF-A0A359LV63-F1
#
_entry.id   AF-A0A359LV63-F1
#
_cell.length_a   1.000
_cell.length_b   1.000
_cell.length_c   1.000
_cell.angle_alpha   90.00
_cell.angle_beta   90.00
_cell.angle_gamma   90.00
#
_symmetry.space_group_name_H-M   'P 1'
#
loop_
_entity.id
_entity.type
_entity.pdbx_description
1 polymer ?
#
loop_
_entity_poly.entity_id
_entity_poly.type
_entity_poly.pdbx_seq_one_letter_code
_entity_poly.pdbx_strand_id
1 'polypeptide(L)'
;MSQLKVSQIRQRLLQMFEPHLDLSDLSSSDPDRETKVLSRCVAALAVYMRAGCAEKEAAASVWDGADDNGIDAAYFDAGDSRVLLVQSKWINKGSGEPEAADIGTFAKGVKDAIEQDRTDFHPRLHPKLHDIFARLATPGTSVHMIVASTGASNLAPHGTSRVEKLLAELNGADPEPMASAEVMGLAEVYSSLASDPASTSPSLDATVLE
;
A
#
# COMPACT_ATOMS: atom_id res chain seq x y z
N MET A 1 -3.72 22.31 -6.57
CA MET A 1 -2.53 21.46 -6.82
C MET A 1 -2.42 21.22 -8.32
N SER A 2 -1.20 21.10 -8.88
CA SER A 2 -0.99 21.03 -10.34
C SER A 2 -1.25 19.63 -10.89
N GLN A 3 -2.06 19.53 -11.95
CA GLN A 3 -2.30 18.30 -12.74
C GLN A 3 -1.00 17.63 -13.20
N LEU A 4 0.07 18.41 -13.36
CA LEU A 4 1.39 17.90 -13.72
C LEU A 4 1.93 16.87 -12.71
N LYS A 5 1.77 17.12 -11.40
CA LYS A 5 2.30 16.21 -10.36
C LYS A 5 1.60 14.86 -10.40
N VAL A 6 0.27 14.85 -10.55
CA VAL A 6 -0.52 13.62 -10.64
C VAL A 6 -0.12 12.82 -11.89
N SER A 7 0.10 13.49 -13.02
CA SER A 7 0.57 12.85 -14.25
C SER A 7 1.97 12.24 -14.11
N GLN A 8 2.90 12.93 -13.44
CA GLN A 8 4.26 12.43 -13.20
C GLN A 8 4.24 11.18 -12.29
N ILE A 9 3.46 11.22 -11.21
CA ILE A 9 3.28 10.06 -10.31
C ILE A 9 2.70 8.89 -11.09
N ARG A 10 1.64 9.12 -11.87
CA ARG A 10 1.00 8.08 -12.69
C ARG A 10 2.02 7.37 -13.58
N GLN A 11 2.78 8.13 -14.37
CA GLN A 11 3.77 7.56 -15.30
C GLN A 11 4.83 6.76 -14.56
N ARG A 12 5.36 7.30 -13.46
CA ARG A 12 6.41 6.63 -12.69
C ARG A 12 5.92 5.34 -12.02
N LEU A 13 4.74 5.37 -11.40
CA LEU A 13 4.13 4.20 -10.78
C LEU A 13 3.93 3.05 -11.77
N LEU A 14 3.40 3.36 -12.96
CA LEU A 14 3.22 2.35 -14.01
C LEU A 14 4.56 1.78 -14.47
N GLN A 15 5.58 2.63 -14.67
CA GLN A 15 6.90 2.17 -15.08
C GLN A 15 7.56 1.23 -14.05
N MET A 16 7.43 1.53 -12.76
CA MET A 16 8.06 0.75 -11.68
C MET A 16 7.34 -0.59 -11.44
N PHE A 17 6.01 -0.58 -11.37
CA PHE A 17 5.27 -1.71 -10.80
C PHE A 17 4.40 -2.46 -11.80
N GLU A 18 3.86 -1.82 -12.83
CA GLU A 18 2.98 -2.50 -13.81
C GLU A 18 3.63 -3.76 -14.43
N PRO A 19 4.93 -3.77 -14.79
CA PRO A 19 5.59 -4.96 -15.34
C PRO A 19 5.69 -6.15 -14.37
N HIS A 20 5.46 -5.93 -13.08
CA HIS A 20 5.62 -6.91 -12.02
C HIS A 20 4.31 -7.31 -11.35
N LEU A 21 3.22 -6.60 -11.63
CA LEU A 21 1.89 -6.89 -11.10
C LEU A 21 1.22 -8.05 -11.87
N ASP A 22 0.49 -8.89 -11.14
CA ASP A 22 -0.51 -9.76 -11.76
C ASP A 22 -1.75 -8.91 -12.10
N LEU A 23 -2.09 -8.88 -13.39
CA LEU A 23 -3.24 -8.17 -13.93
C LEU A 23 -4.21 -9.12 -14.65
N SER A 24 -4.06 -10.43 -14.46
CA SER A 24 -4.83 -11.45 -15.17
C SER A 24 -6.33 -11.43 -14.84
N ASP A 25 -6.70 -10.86 -13.69
CA ASP A 25 -8.08 -10.67 -13.26
C ASP A 25 -8.77 -9.45 -13.89
N LEU A 26 -8.02 -8.54 -14.53
CA LEU A 26 -8.56 -7.33 -15.12
C LEU A 26 -8.81 -7.48 -16.63
N SER A 27 -10.06 -7.31 -17.04
CA SER A 27 -10.42 -7.26 -18.46
C SER A 27 -9.85 -6.00 -19.14
N SER A 28 -9.38 -6.14 -20.38
CA SER A 28 -8.99 -5.00 -21.22
C SER A 28 -10.14 -4.04 -21.54
N SER A 29 -11.39 -4.50 -21.39
CA SER A 29 -12.59 -3.70 -21.61
C SER A 29 -13.15 -3.05 -20.33
N ASP A 30 -12.50 -3.28 -19.17
CA ASP A 30 -12.94 -2.70 -17.90
C ASP A 30 -12.70 -1.18 -17.92
N PRO A 31 -13.76 -0.34 -17.82
CA PRO A 31 -13.62 1.11 -17.83
C PRO A 31 -12.76 1.64 -16.67
N ASP A 32 -12.68 0.90 -15.56
CA ASP A 32 -11.91 1.26 -14.38
C ASP A 32 -10.55 0.55 -14.31
N ARG A 33 -10.15 -0.19 -15.37
CA ARG A 33 -8.91 -0.97 -15.40
C ARG A 33 -7.71 -0.15 -14.94
N GLU A 34 -7.52 1.02 -15.53
CA GLU A 34 -6.37 1.87 -15.23
C GLU A 34 -6.35 2.31 -13.77
N THR A 35 -7.49 2.72 -13.22
CA THR A 35 -7.61 3.11 -11.80
C THR A 35 -7.26 1.95 -10.87
N LYS A 36 -7.67 0.72 -11.22
CA LYS A 36 -7.33 -0.49 -10.46
C LYS A 36 -5.83 -0.80 -10.52
N VAL A 37 -5.23 -0.74 -11.71
CA VAL A 37 -3.77 -0.91 -11.89
C VAL A 37 -3.01 0.13 -11.05
N LEU A 38 -3.41 1.40 -11.12
CA LEU A 38 -2.77 2.46 -10.37
C LEU A 38 -2.92 2.29 -8.85
N SER A 39 -4.07 1.81 -8.37
CA SER A 39 -4.26 1.52 -6.94
C SER A 39 -3.31 0.40 -6.49
N ARG A 40 -3.15 -0.66 -7.29
CA ARG A 40 -2.13 -1.71 -7.05
C ARG A 40 -0.71 -1.17 -7.04
N CYS A 41 -0.37 -0.26 -7.96
CA CYS A 41 0.94 0.39 -7.96
C CYS A 41 1.16 1.25 -6.70
N VAL A 42 0.12 1.92 -6.18
CA VAL A 42 0.20 2.68 -4.92
C VAL A 42 0.43 1.73 -3.74
N ALA A 43 -0.24 0.58 -3.69
CA ALA A 43 0.01 -0.44 -2.67
C ALA A 43 1.45 -0.95 -2.70
N ALA A 44 1.96 -1.29 -3.90
CA ALA A 44 3.35 -1.70 -4.09
C ALA A 44 4.33 -0.60 -3.68
N LEU A 45 4.08 0.66 -4.03
CA LEU A 45 4.93 1.78 -3.64
C LEU A 45 5.04 1.91 -2.12
N ALA A 46 3.93 1.75 -1.39
CA ALA A 46 3.94 1.82 0.07
C ALA A 46 4.85 0.75 0.69
N VAL A 47 4.77 -0.50 0.19
CA VAL A 47 5.65 -1.60 0.61
C VAL A 47 7.10 -1.32 0.22
N TYR A 48 7.36 -0.90 -1.02
CA TYR A 48 8.69 -0.54 -1.51
C TYR A 48 9.35 0.51 -0.62
N MET A 49 8.64 1.58 -0.28
CA MET A 49 9.15 2.67 0.54
C MET A 49 9.42 2.30 1.99
N ARG A 50 8.62 1.40 2.57
CA ARG A 50 8.76 1.04 3.99
C ARG A 50 9.71 -0.13 4.21
N ALA A 51 9.71 -1.11 3.33
CA ALA A 51 10.60 -2.25 3.44
C ALA A 51 11.97 -2.02 2.75
N GLY A 52 12.08 -1.06 1.83
CA GLY A 52 13.30 -0.90 1.01
C GLY A 52 13.59 -2.12 0.12
N CYS A 53 12.57 -2.92 -0.18
CA CYS A 53 12.66 -4.14 -0.98
C CYS A 53 12.74 -3.83 -2.49
N ALA A 54 12.95 -4.85 -3.33
CA ALA A 54 12.97 -4.65 -4.78
C ALA A 54 11.56 -4.36 -5.33
N GLU A 55 11.46 -3.61 -6.45
CA GLU A 55 10.18 -3.30 -7.11
C GLU A 55 9.32 -4.55 -7.37
N LYS A 56 9.97 -5.66 -7.77
CA LYS A 56 9.33 -6.95 -8.00
C LYS A 56 8.78 -7.59 -6.71
N GLU A 57 9.48 -7.47 -5.59
CA GLU A 57 9.04 -8.02 -4.30
C GLU A 57 7.84 -7.23 -3.77
N ALA A 58 7.92 -5.90 -3.86
CA ALA A 58 6.82 -5.02 -3.54
C ALA A 58 5.57 -5.32 -4.39
N ALA A 59 5.71 -5.48 -5.71
CA ALA A 59 4.59 -5.84 -6.57
C ALA A 59 4.00 -7.23 -6.26
N ALA A 60 4.82 -8.21 -5.89
CA ALA A 60 4.35 -9.56 -5.53
C ALA A 60 3.56 -9.60 -4.21
N SER A 61 3.79 -8.62 -3.33
CA SER A 61 3.07 -8.45 -2.06
C SER A 61 1.63 -7.95 -2.23
N VAL A 62 1.32 -7.38 -3.40
CA VAL A 62 -0.02 -6.89 -3.74
C VAL A 62 -0.99 -8.07 -3.87
N TRP A 63 -2.18 -7.87 -3.33
CA TRP A 63 -3.30 -8.78 -3.46
C TRP A 63 -4.14 -8.27 -4.63
N ASP A 64 -4.17 -9.02 -5.73
CA ASP A 64 -5.02 -8.73 -6.89
C ASP A 64 -6.50 -8.95 -6.55
N GLY A 65 -7.44 -8.76 -7.49
CA GLY A 65 -8.86 -9.12 -7.31
C GLY A 65 -9.65 -8.35 -6.23
N ALA A 66 -10.90 -8.74 -6.05
CA ALA A 66 -11.79 -8.24 -5.00
C ALA A 66 -11.77 -9.18 -3.76
N ASP A 67 -12.48 -8.80 -2.70
CA ASP A 67 -12.67 -9.59 -1.47
C ASP A 67 -11.37 -9.90 -0.72
N ASP A 68 -10.54 -8.86 -0.58
CA ASP A 68 -9.27 -8.85 0.16
C ASP A 68 -9.43 -8.37 1.62
N ASN A 69 -10.69 -8.20 2.07
CA ASN A 69 -11.04 -7.67 3.38
C ASN A 69 -10.43 -6.27 3.66
N GLY A 70 -10.22 -5.48 2.59
CA GLY A 70 -9.68 -4.11 2.67
C GLY A 70 -8.16 -4.02 2.76
N ILE A 71 -7.43 -5.14 2.62
CA ILE A 71 -5.97 -5.18 2.58
C ILE A 71 -5.51 -5.39 1.14
N ASP A 72 -5.04 -4.32 0.49
CA ASP A 72 -4.57 -4.37 -0.90
C ASP A 72 -3.15 -4.97 -1.02
N ALA A 73 -2.34 -4.93 0.05
CA ALA A 73 -1.04 -5.61 0.08
C ALA A 73 -0.64 -6.00 1.50
N ALA A 74 0.11 -7.10 1.61
CA ALA A 74 0.72 -7.55 2.85
C ALA A 74 2.15 -8.04 2.61
N TYR A 75 3.08 -7.59 3.45
CA TYR A 75 4.51 -7.90 3.31
C TYR A 75 5.17 -8.08 4.67
N PHE A 76 6.04 -9.08 4.81
CA PHE A 76 6.88 -9.23 6.00
C PHE A 76 8.24 -8.60 5.77
N ASP A 77 8.49 -7.50 6.46
CA ASP A 77 9.77 -6.81 6.51
C ASP A 77 10.66 -7.46 7.57
N ALA A 78 11.55 -8.34 7.12
CA ALA A 78 12.48 -9.05 7.96
C ALA A 78 13.55 -8.15 8.60
N GLY A 79 13.83 -6.97 8.00
CA GLY A 79 14.82 -6.02 8.53
C GLY A 79 14.36 -5.42 9.85
N ASP A 80 13.10 -4.97 9.89
CA ASP A 80 12.48 -4.36 11.07
C ASP A 80 11.61 -5.34 11.89
N SER A 81 11.56 -6.63 11.50
CA SER A 81 10.68 -7.66 12.08
C SER A 81 9.24 -7.17 12.22
N ARG A 82 8.63 -6.78 11.09
CA ARG A 82 7.26 -6.26 11.07
C ARG A 82 6.46 -6.75 9.88
N VAL A 83 5.16 -6.86 10.06
CA VAL A 83 4.20 -7.07 8.97
C VAL A 83 3.65 -5.72 8.54
N LEU A 84 3.84 -5.39 7.27
CA LEU A 84 3.22 -4.26 6.60
C LEU A 84 1.85 -4.69 6.08
N LEU A 85 0.80 -3.98 6.46
CA LEU A 85 -0.55 -4.14 5.92
C LEU A 85 -0.97 -2.83 5.27
N VAL A 86 -1.36 -2.89 4.00
CA VAL A 86 -1.59 -1.69 3.19
C VAL A 86 -3.03 -1.65 2.69
N GLN A 87 -3.67 -0.50 2.88
CA GLN A 87 -4.85 -0.08 2.13
C GLN A 87 -4.41 1.00 1.16
N SER A 88 -4.89 0.95 -0.08
CA SER A 88 -4.48 1.79 -1.18
C SER A 88 -5.66 2.35 -1.96
N LYS A 89 -5.55 3.59 -2.44
CA LYS A 89 -6.56 4.17 -3.35
C LYS A 89 -5.96 5.19 -4.29
N TRP A 90 -6.08 4.95 -5.60
CA TRP A 90 -5.78 5.98 -6.59
C TRP A 90 -6.91 7.01 -6.68
N ILE A 91 -6.58 8.28 -6.42
CA ILE A 91 -7.51 9.41 -6.48
C ILE A 91 -7.10 10.34 -7.62
N ASN A 92 -7.81 10.25 -8.74
CA ASN A 92 -7.46 10.90 -10.01
C ASN A 92 -7.40 12.45 -9.92
N LYS A 93 -8.21 13.07 -9.06
CA LYS A 93 -8.22 14.53 -8.90
C LYS A 93 -7.04 15.07 -8.09
N GLY A 94 -6.24 14.20 -7.45
CA GLY A 94 -5.20 14.62 -6.50
C GLY A 94 -5.76 15.34 -5.27
N SER A 95 -7.07 15.22 -5.04
CA SER A 95 -7.83 15.87 -3.98
C SER A 95 -8.93 14.92 -3.51
N GLY A 96 -9.16 14.84 -2.22
CA GLY A 96 -10.01 13.83 -1.59
C GLY A 96 -9.19 12.86 -0.77
N GLU A 97 -9.85 11.93 -0.11
CA GLU A 97 -9.24 10.96 0.82
C GLU A 97 -9.96 9.62 0.69
N PRO A 98 -9.34 8.50 1.12
CA PRO A 98 -10.05 7.24 1.24
C PRO A 98 -11.31 7.39 2.09
N GLU A 99 -12.39 6.69 1.70
CA GLU A 99 -13.66 6.85 2.40
C GLU A 99 -13.59 6.21 3.78
N ALA A 100 -14.31 6.76 4.76
CA ALA A 100 -14.34 6.19 6.11
C ALA A 100 -14.90 4.75 6.13
N ALA A 101 -15.62 4.33 5.09
CA ALA A 101 -16.04 2.95 4.89
C ALA A 101 -14.85 2.05 4.51
N ASP A 102 -14.02 2.46 3.55
CA ASP A 102 -12.79 1.75 3.14
C ASP A 102 -11.86 1.54 4.34
N ILE A 103 -11.64 2.59 5.15
CA ILE A 103 -10.83 2.53 6.37
C ILE A 103 -11.46 1.59 7.42
N GLY A 104 -12.79 1.53 7.48
CA GLY A 104 -13.50 0.60 8.36
C GLY A 104 -13.29 -0.86 7.97
N THR A 105 -13.38 -1.17 6.68
CA THR A 105 -13.10 -2.49 6.13
C THR A 105 -11.64 -2.87 6.38
N PHE A 106 -10.70 -1.96 6.09
CA PHE A 106 -9.27 -2.19 6.37
C PHE A 106 -9.01 -2.46 7.85
N ALA A 107 -9.55 -1.65 8.76
CA ALA A 107 -9.37 -1.86 10.19
C ALA A 107 -9.91 -3.23 10.65
N LYS A 108 -11.04 -3.66 10.09
CA LYS A 108 -11.58 -5.01 10.30
C LYS A 108 -10.64 -6.07 9.74
N GLY A 109 -10.15 -5.93 8.51
CA GLY A 109 -9.23 -6.89 7.91
C GLY A 109 -7.91 -7.04 8.67
N VAL A 110 -7.36 -5.93 9.17
CA VAL A 110 -6.17 -5.97 10.04
C VAL A 110 -6.46 -6.78 11.31
N LYS A 111 -7.61 -6.55 11.94
CA LYS A 111 -8.01 -7.29 13.13
C LYS A 111 -8.15 -8.78 12.84
N ASP A 112 -8.87 -9.13 11.77
CA ASP A 112 -9.06 -10.53 11.37
C ASP A 112 -7.70 -11.20 11.09
N ALA A 113 -6.75 -10.48 10.46
CA ALA A 113 -5.41 -11.00 10.21
C ALA A 113 -4.61 -11.27 11.50
N ILE A 114 -4.74 -10.40 12.51
CA ILE A 114 -4.09 -10.54 13.81
C ILE A 114 -4.73 -11.69 14.62
N GLU A 115 -6.05 -11.81 14.56
CA GLU A 115 -6.83 -12.88 15.22
C GLU A 115 -6.73 -14.22 14.47
N GLN A 116 -6.01 -14.25 13.33
CA GLN A 116 -5.87 -15.40 12.43
C GLN A 116 -7.22 -15.91 11.88
N ASP A 117 -8.21 -15.03 11.79
CA ASP A 117 -9.48 -15.28 11.15
C ASP A 117 -9.38 -15.03 9.64
N ARG A 118 -9.61 -16.07 8.85
CA ARG A 118 -9.57 -16.00 7.37
C ARG A 118 -10.96 -15.96 6.73
N THR A 119 -12.03 -15.88 7.52
CA THR A 119 -13.42 -16.08 7.08
C THR A 119 -13.82 -15.09 5.98
N ASP A 120 -13.43 -13.83 6.13
CA ASP A 120 -13.78 -12.76 5.20
C ASP A 120 -12.71 -12.47 4.13
N PHE A 121 -11.68 -13.32 4.06
CA PHE A 121 -10.68 -13.26 2.99
C PHE A 121 -10.98 -14.28 1.90
N HIS A 122 -10.90 -13.84 0.65
CA HIS A 122 -11.08 -14.72 -0.50
C HIS A 122 -10.10 -15.92 -0.44
N PRO A 123 -10.54 -17.17 -0.74
CA PRO A 123 -9.70 -18.37 -0.63
C PRO A 123 -8.35 -18.33 -1.37
N ARG A 124 -8.28 -17.56 -2.47
CA ARG A 124 -7.04 -17.32 -3.23
C ARG A 124 -5.91 -16.70 -2.38
N LEU A 125 -6.26 -15.96 -1.33
CA LEU A 125 -5.32 -15.28 -0.44
C LEU A 125 -4.88 -16.16 0.73
N HIS A 126 -5.55 -17.29 0.99
CA HIS A 126 -5.25 -18.15 2.14
C HIS A 126 -3.77 -18.61 2.21
N PRO A 127 -3.10 -18.94 1.09
CA PRO A 127 -1.67 -19.27 1.14
C PRO A 127 -0.80 -18.08 1.60
N LYS A 128 -1.07 -16.87 1.11
CA LYS A 128 -0.35 -15.64 1.51
C LYS A 128 -0.65 -15.30 2.97
N LEU A 129 -1.91 -15.35 3.38
CA LEU A 129 -2.36 -15.13 4.76
C LEU A 129 -1.72 -16.10 5.74
N HIS A 130 -1.54 -17.37 5.36
CA HIS A 130 -0.91 -18.35 6.24
C HIS A 130 0.53 -17.97 6.60
N ASP A 131 1.32 -17.47 5.65
CA ASP A 131 2.65 -16.95 5.94
C ASP A 131 2.57 -15.74 6.87
N ILE A 132 1.68 -14.77 6.57
CA ILE A 132 1.47 -13.59 7.43
C ILE A 132 1.11 -14.00 8.88
N PHE A 133 0.20 -14.95 9.07
CA PHE A 133 -0.19 -15.44 10.40
C PHE A 133 1.00 -16.05 11.15
N ALA A 134 1.84 -16.83 10.45
CA ALA A 134 3.05 -17.39 11.03
C ALA A 134 4.04 -16.31 11.47
N ARG A 135 4.17 -15.21 10.71
CA ARG A 135 4.99 -14.04 11.11
C ARG A 135 4.42 -13.34 12.32
N LEU A 136 3.12 -13.03 12.32
CA LEU A 136 2.45 -12.36 13.45
C LEU A 136 2.50 -13.18 14.75
N ALA A 137 2.53 -14.51 14.66
CA ALA A 137 2.70 -15.39 15.81
C ALA A 137 4.14 -15.43 16.37
N THR A 138 5.11 -14.85 15.67
CA THR A 138 6.51 -14.83 16.10
C THR A 138 6.76 -13.67 17.08
N PRO A 139 7.20 -13.94 18.33
CA PRO A 139 7.48 -12.89 19.31
C PRO A 139 8.46 -11.83 18.79
N GLY A 140 8.16 -10.56 19.07
CA GLY A 140 8.92 -9.43 18.57
C GLY A 140 8.51 -8.94 17.18
N THR A 141 7.55 -9.61 16.52
CA THR A 141 6.98 -9.11 15.26
C THR A 141 5.94 -8.04 15.53
N SER A 142 6.15 -6.85 14.97
CA SER A 142 5.20 -5.74 15.02
C SER A 142 4.31 -5.66 13.78
N VAL A 143 3.26 -4.86 13.84
CA VAL A 143 2.33 -4.55 12.74
C VAL A 143 2.46 -3.09 12.38
N HIS A 144 2.61 -2.80 11.09
CA HIS A 144 2.61 -1.46 10.56
C HIS A 144 1.52 -1.32 9.49
N MET A 145 0.51 -0.54 9.81
CA MET A 145 -0.63 -0.25 8.94
C MET A 145 -0.36 0.98 8.09
N ILE A 146 -0.58 0.90 6.79
CA ILE A 146 -0.35 2.01 5.87
C ILE A 146 -1.61 2.28 5.08
N VAL A 147 -2.09 3.52 5.16
CA VAL A 147 -3.19 4.02 4.31
C VAL A 147 -2.58 4.88 3.21
N ALA A 148 -2.40 4.31 2.03
CA ALA A 148 -1.75 4.95 0.89
C ALA A 148 -2.76 5.51 -0.11
N SER A 149 -2.61 6.77 -0.50
CA SER A 149 -3.44 7.34 -1.56
C SER A 149 -2.74 8.46 -2.31
N THR A 150 -3.20 8.76 -3.51
CA THR A 150 -2.84 10.01 -4.20
C THR A 150 -3.78 11.17 -3.84
N GLY A 151 -4.44 11.06 -2.69
CA GLY A 151 -5.29 12.10 -2.11
C GLY A 151 -4.57 12.92 -1.05
N ALA A 152 -5.33 13.47 -0.12
CA ALA A 152 -4.82 14.20 1.03
C ALA A 152 -3.97 13.29 1.92
N SER A 153 -2.93 13.87 2.53
CA SER A 153 -2.05 13.20 3.49
C SER A 153 -2.66 13.05 4.88
N ASN A 154 -3.85 13.60 5.09
CA ASN A 154 -4.61 13.45 6.32
C ASN A 154 -5.92 12.73 6.00
N LEU A 155 -6.35 11.87 6.93
CA LEU A 155 -7.69 11.29 6.90
C LEU A 155 -8.70 12.22 7.57
N ALA A 156 -9.95 12.10 7.14
CA ALA A 156 -11.09 12.72 7.80
C ALA A 156 -11.16 12.26 9.26
N PRO A 157 -11.74 13.09 10.16
CA PRO A 157 -11.86 12.75 11.57
C PRO A 157 -12.46 11.36 11.84
N HIS A 158 -13.42 10.93 11.02
CA HIS A 158 -14.01 9.60 11.13
C HIS A 158 -13.05 8.47 10.73
N GLY A 159 -12.26 8.65 9.67
CA GLY A 159 -11.23 7.69 9.27
C GLY A 159 -10.11 7.61 10.30
N THR A 160 -9.61 8.76 10.74
CA THR A 160 -8.60 8.86 11.81
C THR A 160 -9.05 8.17 13.08
N SER A 161 -10.28 8.43 13.55
CA SER A 161 -10.82 7.81 14.76
C SER A 161 -10.90 6.27 14.66
N ARG A 162 -11.10 5.70 13.46
CA ARG A 162 -11.11 4.24 13.29
C ARG A 162 -9.72 3.64 13.46
N VAL A 163 -8.72 4.26 12.84
CA VAL A 163 -7.32 3.83 12.96
C VAL A 163 -6.83 3.98 14.40
N GLU A 164 -7.11 5.11 15.03
CA GLU A 164 -6.73 5.36 16.44
C GLU A 164 -7.37 4.37 17.40
N LYS A 165 -8.66 4.02 17.20
CA LYS A 165 -9.34 3.00 18.01
C LYS A 165 -8.69 1.63 17.84
N LEU A 166 -8.38 1.24 16.60
CA LEU A 166 -7.70 -0.03 16.35
C LEU A 166 -6.33 -0.05 17.01
N LEU A 167 -5.54 1.02 16.90
CA LEU A 167 -4.24 1.12 17.58
C LEU A 167 -4.37 1.03 19.10
N ALA A 168 -5.37 1.70 19.69
CA ALA A 168 -5.62 1.61 21.12
C ALA A 168 -6.05 0.21 21.57
N GLU A 169 -6.84 -0.49 20.75
CA GLU A 169 -7.24 -1.89 20.99
C GLU A 169 -6.04 -2.84 20.92
N LEU A 170 -5.17 -2.69 19.90
CA LEU A 170 -4.03 -3.58 19.67
C LEU A 170 -2.88 -3.35 20.64
N ASN A 171 -2.58 -2.09 20.98
CA ASN A 171 -1.47 -1.75 21.88
C ASN A 171 -1.88 -1.77 23.36
N GLY A 172 -3.16 -1.56 23.67
CA GLY A 172 -3.65 -1.50 25.04
C GLY A 172 -2.87 -0.48 25.89
N ALA A 173 -2.41 -0.91 27.06
CA ALA A 173 -1.55 -0.12 27.96
C ALA A 173 -0.08 -0.54 27.90
N ASP A 174 0.32 -1.27 26.85
CA ASP A 174 1.69 -1.78 26.71
C ASP A 174 2.67 -0.62 26.49
N PRO A 175 3.77 -0.52 27.25
CA PRO A 175 4.81 0.47 27.01
C PRO A 175 5.54 0.28 25.68
N GLU A 176 5.51 -0.91 25.08
CA GLU A 176 6.13 -1.24 23.79
C GLU A 176 5.04 -1.53 22.75
N PRO A 177 4.56 -0.53 21.99
CA PRO A 177 3.45 -0.71 21.07
C PRO A 177 3.82 -1.69 19.95
N MET A 178 3.03 -2.74 19.79
CA MET A 178 3.19 -3.74 18.74
C MET A 178 2.56 -3.32 17.41
N ALA A 179 1.66 -2.33 17.41
CA ALA A 179 0.97 -1.83 16.24
C ALA A 179 1.23 -0.33 16.03
N SER A 180 1.47 0.06 14.79
CA SER A 180 1.62 1.45 14.37
C SER A 180 0.86 1.68 13.07
N ALA A 181 0.49 2.93 12.79
CA ALA A 181 -0.17 3.30 11.55
C ALA A 181 0.33 4.63 11.00
N GLU A 182 0.24 4.79 9.70
CA GLU A 182 0.53 6.05 9.01
C GLU A 182 -0.36 6.24 7.78
N VAL A 183 -0.42 7.49 7.30
CA VAL A 183 -1.09 7.87 6.06
C VAL A 183 -0.01 8.33 5.08
N MET A 184 0.01 7.70 3.91
CA MET A 184 0.88 8.08 2.80
C MET A 184 0.04 8.74 1.72
N GLY A 185 -0.08 10.06 1.78
CA GLY A 185 -0.83 10.84 0.81
C GLY A 185 -0.02 11.24 -0.42
N LEU A 186 -0.60 12.14 -1.21
CA LEU A 186 0.02 12.64 -2.44
C LEU A 186 1.39 13.29 -2.22
N ALA A 187 1.58 13.99 -1.09
CA ALA A 187 2.83 14.69 -0.80
C ALA A 187 3.97 13.70 -0.53
N GLU A 188 3.70 12.66 0.26
CA GLU A 188 4.62 11.59 0.60
C GLU A 188 4.97 10.78 -0.64
N VAL A 189 3.96 10.34 -1.40
CA VAL A 189 4.12 9.64 -2.68
C VAL A 189 5.00 10.44 -3.65
N TYR A 190 4.71 11.74 -3.83
CA TYR A 190 5.48 12.58 -4.75
C TYR A 190 6.92 12.78 -4.29
N SER A 191 7.13 13.07 -3.00
CA SER A 191 8.45 13.32 -2.43
C SER A 191 9.35 12.09 -2.58
N SER A 192 8.79 10.91 -2.35
CA SER A 192 9.51 9.65 -2.45
C SER A 192 9.87 9.29 -3.87
N LEU A 193 8.97 9.49 -4.83
CA LEU A 193 9.27 9.29 -6.24
C LEU A 193 10.30 10.30 -6.79
N ALA A 194 10.32 11.53 -6.25
CA ALA A 194 11.28 12.56 -6.64
C ALA A 194 12.67 12.35 -6.01
N SER A 195 12.75 11.68 -4.87
CA SER A 195 14.01 11.41 -4.14
C SER A 195 14.63 10.06 -4.50
N ASP A 196 13.91 9.24 -5.26
CA ASP A 196 14.39 7.93 -5.73
C ASP A 196 15.62 8.12 -6.64
N PRO A 197 16.81 7.62 -6.30
CA PRO A 197 18.02 7.78 -7.12
C PRO A 197 17.92 7.10 -8.50
N ALA A 198 16.96 6.19 -8.71
CA ALA A 198 16.66 5.67 -10.04
C ALA A 198 16.01 6.72 -10.97
N SER A 199 15.47 7.82 -10.43
CA SER A 199 14.87 8.92 -11.20
C SER A 199 15.89 9.89 -11.82
N THR A 200 17.17 9.82 -11.41
CA THR A 200 18.21 10.81 -11.78
C THR A 200 19.08 10.41 -12.96
N SER A 201 18.59 9.55 -13.86
CA SER A 201 19.26 9.27 -15.14
C SER A 201 18.52 9.96 -16.29
N PRO A 202 18.76 11.25 -16.59
CA PRO A 202 18.48 11.73 -17.93
C PRO A 202 19.45 11.00 -18.86
N SER A 203 18.92 10.23 -19.81
CA SER A 203 19.71 9.74 -20.95
C SER A 203 20.17 10.95 -21.75
N LEU A 204 21.35 11.47 -21.43
CA LEU A 204 22.05 12.47 -22.23
C LEU A 204 22.68 11.73 -23.41
N ASP A 205 21.94 11.59 -24.50
CA ASP A 205 22.52 11.33 -25.82
C ASP A 205 23.33 12.56 -26.24
N ALA A 206 24.59 12.61 -25.78
CA ALA A 206 25.55 13.59 -26.26
C ALA A 206 25.97 13.20 -27.68
N THR A 207 25.34 13.81 -28.68
CA THR A 207 25.84 13.75 -30.06
C THR A 207 27.07 14.65 -30.14
N VAL A 208 28.26 14.04 -30.23
CA VAL A 208 29.49 14.76 -30.57
C VAL A 208 29.43 15.05 -32.07
N LEU A 209 29.29 16.32 -32.43
CA LEU A 209 29.55 16.79 -33.79
C LEU A 209 31.06 16.96 -33.94
N GLU A 210 31.67 16.14 -34.80
CA GLU A 210 33.05 16.34 -35.30
C GLU A 210 33.14 17.57 -36.23
#